data_AF-K2E295-F1
#
_entry.id   AF-K2E295-F1
#
_cell.length_a   1.000
_cell.length_b   1.000
_cell.length_c   1.000
_cell.angle_alpha   90.00
_cell.angle_beta   90.00
_cell.angle_gamma   90.00
#
_symmetry.space_group_name_H-M   'P 1'
#
loop_
_entity.id
_entity.type
_entity.pdbx_description
1 polymer ?
#
loop_
_entity_poly.entity_id
_entity_poly.type
_entity_poly.pdbx_seq_one_letter_code
_entity_poly.pdbx_strand_id
1 'polypeptide(L)'
;MSIYEAGMLICFGASWPFAVAKTYKTKNVTGQSRHFLILIIIGYLFGIIHKIIFNLDLVIFLYAFNLLLVSTDLFLHYKYKSRQS
;
A
#
# COMPACT_ATOMS: atom_id res chain seq x y z
N MET A 1 8.57 19.63 8.72
CA MET A 1 7.50 19.22 7.78
C MET A 1 7.37 17.70 7.57
N SER A 2 8.18 16.84 8.22
CA SER A 2 8.07 15.38 8.04
C SER A 2 7.05 14.68 8.96
N ILE A 3 6.60 15.28 10.08
CA ILE A 3 5.81 14.55 11.10
C ILE A 3 4.37 14.26 10.69
N TYR A 4 3.72 15.20 9.99
CA TYR A 4 2.35 15.01 9.48
C TYR A 4 2.33 14.04 8.30
N GLU A 5 3.36 14.08 7.45
CA GLU A 5 3.55 13.13 6.34
C GLU A 5 3.84 11.72 6.88
N ALA A 6 4.72 11.60 7.86
CA ALA A 6 4.99 10.33 8.55
C ALA A 6 3.71 9.79 9.22
N GLY A 7 2.95 10.63 9.94
CA GLY A 7 1.68 10.25 10.54
C GLY A 7 0.65 9.78 9.51
N MET A 8 0.53 10.49 8.39
CA MET A 8 -0.32 10.09 7.26
C MET A 8 0.09 8.70 6.73
N LEU A 9 1.39 8.47 6.49
CA LEU A 9 1.91 7.20 5.98
C LEU A 9 1.81 6.06 6.98
N ILE A 10 1.87 6.34 8.27
CA ILE A 10 1.64 5.33 9.32
C ILE A 10 0.17 4.93 9.33
N CYS A 11 -0.76 5.89 9.29
CA CYS A 11 -2.19 5.60 9.19
C CYS A 11 -2.56 4.86 7.90
N PHE A 12 -1.97 5.26 6.77
CA PHE A 12 -2.13 4.53 5.51
C PHE A 12 -1.50 3.13 5.58
N GLY A 13 -0.29 3.05 6.14
CA GLY A 13 0.46 1.81 6.36
C GLY A 13 -0.29 0.81 7.20
N ALA A 14 -0.96 1.27 8.24
CA ALA A 14 -1.81 0.45 9.09
C ALA A 14 -3.09 -0.01 8.39
N SER A 15 -3.60 0.71 7.39
CA SER A 15 -4.81 0.32 6.67
C SER A 15 -4.60 -0.94 5.81
N TRP A 16 -3.40 -1.15 5.29
CA TRP A 16 -3.04 -2.32 4.47
C TRP A 16 -3.07 -3.67 5.21
N PRO A 17 -2.45 -3.85 6.40
CA PRO A 17 -2.55 -5.12 7.12
C PRO A 17 -4.00 -5.47 7.49
N PHE A 18 -4.88 -4.49 7.75
CA PHE A 18 -6.31 -4.75 7.90
C PHE A 18 -6.95 -5.25 6.59
N ALA A 19 -6.62 -4.65 5.45
CA ALA A 19 -7.09 -5.11 4.14
C ALA A 19 -6.60 -6.53 3.82
N VAL A 20 -5.31 -6.80 4.02
CA VAL A 20 -4.68 -8.12 3.83
C VAL A 20 -5.32 -9.15 4.75
N ALA A 21 -5.46 -8.86 6.04
CA ALA A 21 -6.06 -9.78 7.01
C ALA A 21 -7.53 -10.08 6.67
N LYS A 22 -8.28 -9.07 6.24
CA LYS A 22 -9.66 -9.24 5.76
C LYS A 22 -9.69 -10.17 4.55
N THR A 23 -8.92 -9.87 3.51
CA THR A 23 -8.84 -10.66 2.27
C THR A 23 -8.38 -12.10 2.54
N TYR A 24 -7.43 -12.30 3.45
CA TYR A 24 -6.97 -13.62 3.86
C TYR A 24 -8.06 -14.42 4.59
N LYS A 25 -8.82 -13.78 5.50
CA LYS A 25 -9.86 -14.44 6.29
C LYS A 25 -11.12 -14.75 5.48
N THR A 26 -11.60 -13.81 4.66
CA THR A 26 -12.80 -14.00 3.84
C THR A 26 -12.52 -14.80 2.58
N LYS A 27 -11.25 -14.93 2.16
CA LYS A 27 -10.84 -15.51 0.86
C LYS A 27 -11.61 -14.90 -0.32
N ASN A 28 -12.15 -13.72 -0.11
CA ASN A 28 -13.08 -13.06 -1.00
C ASN A 28 -12.58 -11.65 -1.24
N VAL A 29 -12.30 -11.35 -2.50
CA VAL A 29 -11.75 -10.08 -2.96
C VAL A 29 -12.82 -9.16 -3.55
N THR A 30 -14.10 -9.58 -3.54
CA THR A 30 -15.22 -8.74 -4.01
C THR A 30 -15.33 -7.48 -3.16
N GLY A 31 -15.16 -6.33 -3.82
CA GLY A 31 -15.18 -5.00 -3.20
C GLY A 31 -13.82 -4.28 -3.18
N GLN A 32 -12.70 -4.99 -3.36
CA GLN A 32 -11.39 -4.36 -3.42
C GLN A 32 -11.01 -4.05 -4.88
N SER A 33 -10.86 -2.77 -5.22
CA SER A 33 -10.56 -2.37 -6.61
C SER A 33 -9.07 -2.50 -6.91
N ARG A 34 -8.69 -3.41 -7.83
CA ARG A 34 -7.29 -3.55 -8.29
C ARG A 34 -6.71 -2.26 -8.86
N HIS A 35 -7.52 -1.48 -9.58
CA HIS A 35 -7.09 -0.20 -10.15
C HIS A 35 -6.76 0.82 -9.06
N PHE A 36 -7.48 0.78 -7.94
CA PHE A 36 -7.20 1.63 -6.79
C PHE A 36 -5.85 1.30 -6.14
N LEU A 37 -5.55 0.00 -5.98
CA LEU A 37 -4.23 -0.45 -5.51
C LEU A 37 -3.08 0.03 -6.41
N ILE A 38 -3.24 -0.07 -7.73
CA ILE A 38 -2.24 0.41 -8.70
C ILE A 38 -2.04 1.92 -8.61
N LEU A 39 -3.12 2.69 -8.49
CA LEU A 39 -3.03 4.15 -8.33
C LEU A 39 -2.25 4.54 -7.07
N ILE A 40 -2.42 3.80 -5.96
CA ILE A 40 -1.68 4.07 -4.74
C ILE A 40 -0.20 3.72 -4.90
N ILE A 41 0.15 2.62 -5.58
CA ILE A 41 1.55 2.28 -5.89
C ILE A 41 2.21 3.41 -6.69
N ILE A 42 1.52 3.94 -7.71
CA ILE A 42 2.03 5.06 -8.51
C ILE A 42 2.19 6.31 -7.63
N GLY A 43 1.21 6.63 -6.78
CA GLY A 43 1.31 7.74 -5.84
C GLY A 43 2.50 7.63 -4.88
N TYR A 44 2.76 6.42 -4.35
CA TYR A 44 3.93 6.16 -3.51
C TYR A 44 5.25 6.32 -4.28
N LEU A 45 5.32 5.86 -5.53
CA LEU A 45 6.51 6.06 -6.37
C LEU A 45 6.81 7.54 -6.59
N PHE A 46 5.80 8.35 -6.91
CA PHE A 46 5.98 9.81 -7.03
C PHE A 46 6.46 10.46 -5.72
N GLY A 47 5.90 10.05 -4.57
CA GLY A 47 6.33 10.52 -3.25
C GLY A 47 7.78 10.14 -2.93
N ILE A 48 8.18 8.91 -3.25
CA ILE A 48 9.56 8.43 -3.10
C ILE A 48 10.51 9.23 -3.99
N ILE A 49 10.19 9.42 -5.28
CA ILE A 49 11.00 10.19 -6.23
C ILE A 49 11.20 11.62 -5.73
N HIS A 50 10.12 12.28 -5.28
CA HIS A 50 10.20 13.62 -4.71
C HIS A 50 11.10 13.65 -3.47
N LYS A 51 11.02 12.67 -2.56
CA LYS A 51 11.92 12.59 -1.40
C LYS A 51 13.38 12.35 -1.79
N ILE A 52 13.66 11.49 -2.77
CA ILE A 52 15.02 11.24 -3.26
C ILE A 52 15.65 12.50 -3.85
N ILE A 53 14.88 13.29 -4.61
CA ILE A 53 15.38 14.48 -5.31
C ILE A 53 15.54 15.67 -4.36
N PHE A 54 14.58 15.89 -3.44
CA PHE A 54 14.53 17.11 -2.66
C PHE A 54 15.04 16.96 -1.23
N ASN A 55 14.71 15.88 -0.49
CA ASN A 55 15.09 15.70 0.91
C ASN A 55 14.96 14.23 1.35
N LEU A 56 16.09 13.53 1.50
CA LEU A 56 16.15 12.18 2.06
C LEU A 56 15.90 12.21 3.56
N ASP A 57 14.76 11.66 3.99
CA ASP A 57 14.32 11.57 5.38
C ASP A 57 13.87 10.13 5.67
N LEU A 58 13.84 9.72 6.94
CA LEU A 58 13.36 8.41 7.39
C LEU A 58 11.94 8.08 6.90
N VAL A 59 11.14 9.09 6.54
CA VAL A 59 9.83 8.91 5.91
C VAL A 59 9.88 8.06 4.64
N ILE A 60 11.01 8.03 3.91
CA ILE A 60 11.17 7.16 2.73
C ILE A 60 11.07 5.68 3.07
N PHE A 61 11.47 5.28 4.29
CA PHE A 61 11.32 3.91 4.78
C PHE A 61 9.85 3.54 4.98
N LEU A 62 9.04 4.49 5.48
CA LEU A 62 7.59 4.31 5.60
C LEU A 62 6.92 4.15 4.24
N TYR A 63 7.36 4.90 3.22
CA TYR A 63 6.92 4.71 1.84
C TYR A 63 7.28 3.33 1.31
N ALA A 64 8.54 2.89 1.49
CA ALA A 64 8.98 1.57 1.04
C ALA A 64 8.20 0.43 1.74
N PHE A 65 7.96 0.56 3.05
CA PHE A 65 7.17 -0.39 3.83
C PHE A 65 5.71 -0.46 3.35
N ASN A 66 5.08 0.71 3.11
CA ASN A 66 3.75 0.78 2.53
C ASN A 66 3.69 0.13 1.14
N LEU A 67 4.70 0.37 0.31
CA LEU A 67 4.81 -0.20 -1.04
C LEU A 67 4.94 -1.73 -1.01
N LEU A 68 5.66 -2.28 -0.02
CA LEU A 68 5.75 -3.73 0.19
C LEU A 68 4.40 -4.33 0.62
N LEU A 69 3.71 -3.68 1.56
CA LEU A 69 2.41 -4.11 2.07
C LEU A 69 1.34 -4.10 0.97
N VAL A 70 1.23 -2.99 0.23
CA VAL A 70 0.27 -2.86 -0.87
C VAL A 70 0.56 -3.84 -2.00
N SER A 71 1.84 -4.15 -2.27
CA SER A 71 2.23 -5.17 -3.25
C SER A 71 1.85 -6.57 -2.79
N THR A 72 2.03 -6.87 -1.51
CA THR A 72 1.62 -8.14 -0.91
C THR A 72 0.11 -8.31 -0.99
N ASP A 73 -0.64 -7.25 -0.67
CA ASP A 73 -2.11 -7.23 -0.82
C ASP A 73 -2.53 -7.47 -2.27
N LEU A 74 -1.93 -6.76 -3.23
CA LEU A 74 -2.19 -6.93 -4.65
C LEU A 74 -1.91 -8.37 -5.10
N PHE A 75 -0.79 -8.96 -4.66
CA PHE A 75 -0.46 -10.36 -4.96
C PHE A 75 -1.50 -11.33 -4.37
N LEU A 76 -1.90 -11.12 -3.12
CA LEU A 76 -2.95 -11.90 -2.47
C LEU A 76 -4.29 -11.77 -3.22
N HIS A 77 -4.60 -10.55 -3.65
CA HIS A 77 -5.79 -10.25 -4.43
C HIS A 77 -5.79 -11.05 -5.75
N TYR A 78 -4.67 -11.09 -6.49
CA TYR A 78 -4.56 -11.91 -7.70
C TYR A 78 -4.76 -13.40 -7.41
N LYS A 79 -4.16 -13.91 -6.33
CA LYS A 79 -4.27 -15.32 -5.94
C LYS A 79 -5.69 -15.74 -5.59
N TYR A 80 -6.42 -14.92 -4.82
CA TYR A 80 -7.79 -15.24 -4.41
C TYR A 80 -8.83 -14.93 -5.49
N LYS A 81 -8.59 -13.94 -6.36
CA LYS A 81 -9.45 -13.69 -7.52
C LYS A 81 -9.58 -14.91 -8.42
N SER A 82 -8.48 -15.64 -8.65
CA SER A 82 -8.49 -16.87 -9.45
C SER A 82 -9.33 -18.01 -8.86
N ARG A 83 -9.65 -17.97 -7.56
CA ARG A 83 -10.51 -18.97 -6.90
C ARG A 83 -11.99 -18.60 -6.91
N GLN A 84 -12.34 -17.39 -7.33
CA GLN A 84 -13.72 -16.91 -7.45
C GLN A 84 -14.22 -16.84 -8.89
N SER A 85 -13.39 -17.22 -9.87
CA SER A 85 -13.75 -17.29 -11.28
C SER A 85 -14.25 -18.68 -11.67
#